data_AF-A0A2N2BK32-F1
#
_entry.id   AF-A0A2N2BK32-F1
#
_cell.length_a   1.000
_cell.length_b   1.000
_cell.length_c   1.000
_cell.angle_alpha   90.00
_cell.angle_beta   90.00
_cell.angle_gamma   90.00
#
_symmetry.space_group_name_H-M   'P 1'
#
loop_
_entity.id
_entity.type
_entity.pdbx_description
1 polymer ?
#
loop_
_entity_poly.entity_id
_entity_poly.type
_entity_poly.pdbx_seq_one_letter_code
_entity_poly.pdbx_strand_id
1 'polypeptide(L)' 'MQIQACDYKNIKGFLLENSNISVVVLPELGGKIASFKYKEKDFELLFQNPNDKYLVDQVGSDFSEYDVSGFDDCFPYRI' A
#
# COMPACT_ATOMS: atom_id res chain seq x y z
N MET A 1 -18.31 -9.56 0.18
CA MET A 1 -17.07 -8.90 -0.28
C MET A 1 -17.46 -7.61 -0.96
N GLN A 2 -16.81 -6.50 -0.61
CA GLN A 2 -17.06 -5.16 -1.16
C GLN A 2 -15.74 -4.58 -1.66
N ILE A 3 -15.81 -3.79 -2.74
CA ILE A 3 -14.67 -3.11 -3.34
C ILE A 3 -15.10 -1.67 -3.59
N GLN A 4 -14.28 -0.71 -3.14
CA GLN A 4 -14.55 0.71 -3.32
C GLN A 4 -13.26 1.46 -3.68
N ALA A 5 -13.40 2.50 -4.51
CA ALA A 5 -12.28 3.42 -4.77
C ALA A 5 -11.99 4.23 -3.50
N CYS A 6 -10.71 4.49 -3.24
CA CYS A 6 -10.28 5.28 -2.09
C CYS A 6 -9.08 6.16 -2.43
N ASP A 7 -8.85 7.17 -1.59
CA ASP A 7 -7.61 7.93 -1.53
C ASP A 7 -6.83 7.43 -0.30
N TYR A 8 -5.64 6.88 -0.51
CA TYR A 8 -4.78 6.38 0.56
C TYR A 8 -3.43 7.08 0.49
N LYS A 9 -3.11 7.90 1.51
CA LYS A 9 -1.89 8.72 1.56
C LYS A 9 -1.58 9.39 0.21
N ASN A 10 -2.52 10.19 -0.29
CA ASN A 10 -2.47 10.90 -1.59
C ASN A 10 -2.31 10.05 -2.87
N ILE A 11 -2.49 8.73 -2.81
CA ILE A 11 -2.52 7.84 -3.98
C ILE A 11 -3.91 7.24 -4.16
N LYS A 12 -4.39 7.18 -5.40
CA LYS A 12 -5.65 6.52 -5.75
C LYS A 12 -5.50 5.01 -5.61
N GLY A 13 -6.45 4.39 -4.93
CA GLY A 13 -6.42 2.96 -4.67
C GLY A 13 -7.80 2.33 -4.61
N PHE A 14 -7.80 1.05 -4.27
CA PHE A 14 -8.99 0.28 -4.00
C PHE A 14 -8.93 -0.27 -2.59
N LEU A 15 -10.02 -0.07 -1.86
CA LEU A 15 -10.28 -0.69 -0.57
C LEU A 15 -11.14 -1.93 -0.81
N LEU A 16 -10.57 -3.10 -0.52
CA LEU A 16 -11.20 -4.41 -0.63
C LEU A 16 -11.51 -4.93 0.77
N GLU A 17 -12.76 -5.25 1.02
CA GLU A 17 -13.20 -5.63 2.35
C GLU A 17 -14.12 -6.85 2.37
N ASN A 18 -13.95 -7.66 3.40
CA ASN A 18 -14.92 -8.68 3.79
C ASN A 18 -15.16 -8.61 5.31
N SER A 19 -15.77 -9.65 5.87
CA SER A 19 -16.09 -9.77 7.30
C SER A 19 -14.85 -9.81 8.20
N ASN A 20 -13.70 -10.28 7.70
CA ASN A 20 -12.52 -10.57 8.50
C ASN A 20 -11.36 -9.61 8.22
N ILE A 21 -11.22 -9.14 6.98
CA ILE A 21 -10.07 -8.37 6.54
C ILE A 21 -10.47 -7.11 5.76
N SER A 22 -9.58 -6.14 5.79
CA SER A 22 -9.63 -4.91 5.00
C SER A 22 -8.26 -4.69 4.36
N VAL A 23 -8.22 -4.47 3.05
CA VAL A 23 -6.99 -4.39 2.28
C VAL A 23 -7.05 -3.17 1.38
N VAL A 24 -5.97 -2.39 1.35
CA VAL A 24 -5.80 -1.29 0.40
C VAL A 24 -4.76 -1.66 -0.64
N VAL A 25 -5.15 -1.62 -1.91
CA VAL A 25 -4.27 -1.85 -3.06
C VAL A 25 -4.08 -0.55 -3.83
N LEU A 26 -2.84 -0.25 -4.20
CA LEU A 26 -2.45 0.94 -4.96
C LEU A 26 -1.96 0.54 -6.35
N PRO A 27 -2.84 0.55 -7.38
CA PRO A 27 -2.45 0.15 -8.74
C PRO A 27 -1.35 1.03 -9.33
N GLU A 28 -1.38 2.34 -9.06
CA GLU A 28 -0.41 3.31 -9.58
C GLU A 28 1.00 3.11 -9.01
N LEU A 29 1.12 2.41 -7.89
CA LEU A 29 2.38 2.08 -7.24
C LEU A 29 2.69 0.58 -7.41
N GLY A 30 2.69 0.12 -8.66
CA GLY A 30 3.04 -1.27 -9.00
C GLY A 30 2.09 -2.34 -8.43
N GLY A 31 0.87 -1.96 -8.04
CA GLY A 31 -0.07 -2.88 -7.38
C GLY A 31 0.25 -3.13 -5.91
N LYS A 32 1.04 -2.27 -5.26
CA LYS A 32 1.39 -2.35 -3.83
C LYS A 32 0.16 -2.58 -2.95
N ILE A 33 0.26 -3.50 -2.01
CA ILE A 33 -0.68 -3.62 -0.91
C ILE A 33 -0.21 -2.69 0.21
N ALA A 34 -0.88 -1.56 0.36
CA ALA A 34 -0.47 -0.50 1.28
C ALA A 34 -0.96 -0.70 2.71
N SER A 35 -2.04 -1.47 2.91
CA SER A 35 -2.58 -1.82 4.23
C SER A 35 -3.24 -3.19 4.15
N PHE A 36 -3.07 -3.98 5.21
CA PHE A 36 -3.75 -5.26 5.40
C PHE A 36 -4.16 -5.37 6.87
N LYS A 37 -5.41 -5.04 7.14
CA LYS A 37 -5.97 -5.01 8.49
C LYS A 37 -6.81 -6.25 8.78
N TYR A 38 -6.55 -6.88 9.92
CA TYR A 38 -7.42 -7.90 10.51
C TYR A 38 -8.46 -7.22 11.40
N LYS A 39 -9.72 -7.26 10.98
CA LYS A 39 -10.80 -6.45 11.58
C LYS A 39 -11.13 -6.83 13.02
N GLU A 40 -11.12 -8.12 13.34
CA GLU A 40 -11.51 -8.60 14.67
C GLU A 40 -10.63 -8.04 15.78
N LYS A 41 -9.34 -7.81 15.49
CA LYS A 41 -8.36 -7.29 16.45
C LYS A 41 -7.97 -5.84 16.18
N ASP A 42 -8.60 -5.20 15.20
CA ASP A 42 -8.23 -3.89 14.69
C ASP A 42 -6.72 -3.77 14.37
N PHE A 43 -6.10 -4.86 13.93
CA PHE A 43 -4.65 -4.99 13.86
C PHE A 43 -4.15 -4.88 12.43
N GLU A 44 -3.20 -3.97 12.19
CA GLU A 44 -2.51 -3.81 10.91
C GLU A 44 -1.35 -4.81 10.81
N LEU A 45 -1.38 -5.66 9.78
CA LEU A 45 -0.42 -6.74 9.60
C LEU A 45 0.87 -6.26 8.91
N LEU A 46 0.79 -5.19 8.13
CA LEU A 46 1.93 -4.62 7.42
C LEU A 46 2.55 -3.49 8.24
N PHE A 47 3.87 -3.37 8.20
CA PHE A 47 4.51 -2.16 8.71
C PHE A 47 3.92 -0.95 7.96
N GLN A 48 3.61 0.11 8.70
CA GLN A 48 3.11 1.37 8.15
C GLN A 48 4.15 2.46 8.37
N ASN A 49 4.54 3.13 7.29
CA ASN A 49 5.35 4.33 7.42
C ASN A 49 4.55 5.41 8.19
N PRO A 50 5.12 6.08 9.21
CA PRO A 50 4.44 7.17 9.93
C PRO A 50 4.14 8.39 9.07
N ASN A 51 4.74 8.51 7.87
CA ASN A 51 4.42 9.59 6.94
C ASN A 51 2.98 9.46 6.42
N ASP A 52 2.21 10.55 6.52
CA ASP A 52 0.82 10.62 6.05
C ASP A 52 0.66 10.66 4.53
N LYS A 53 1.78 10.78 3.81
CA LYS A 53 1.82 10.99 2.36
C LYS A 53 2.92 10.15 1.74
N TYR A 54 2.62 9.53 0.60
CA TYR A 54 3.65 8.99 -0.26
C TYR A 54 4.35 10.14 -0.98
N LEU A 55 5.68 10.14 -0.92
CA LEU A 55 6.51 10.98 -1.76
C LEU A 55 6.44 10.42 -3.19
N VAL A 56 5.94 11.24 -4.11
CA VAL A 56 5.86 10.90 -5.54
C VAL A 56 7.11 11.47 -6.18
N ASP A 57 8.17 10.66 -6.23
CA ASP A 57 9.49 11.18 -6.58
C ASP A 57 9.87 10.94 -8.04
N GLN A 58 10.64 11.91 -8.55
CA GLN A 58 11.12 11.97 -9.93
C GLN A 58 12.18 10.90 -10.19
N VAL A 59 12.36 10.54 -11.46
CA VAL A 59 13.40 9.62 -11.92
C VAL A 59 14.78 10.10 -11.43
N GLY A 60 15.48 9.28 -10.64
CA GLY A 60 16.83 9.56 -10.12
C GLY A 60 16.92 9.91 -8.63
N SER A 61 15.81 9.86 -7.90
CA SER A 61 15.78 10.11 -6.45
C SER A 61 16.42 8.96 -5.65
N ASP A 62 16.87 9.25 -4.43
CA ASP A 62 17.58 8.28 -3.58
C ASP A 62 16.62 7.18 -3.12
N PHE A 63 17.08 5.92 -3.15
CA PHE A 63 16.23 4.81 -2.73
C PHE A 63 15.80 4.89 -1.27
N SER A 64 16.62 5.51 -0.42
CA SER A 64 16.32 5.72 1.00
C SER A 64 15.17 6.70 1.25
N GLU A 65 14.76 7.47 0.24
CA GLU A 65 13.60 8.36 0.30
C GLU A 65 12.29 7.63 0.00
N TYR A 66 12.33 6.39 -0.50
CA TYR A 66 11.13 5.62 -0.80
C TYR A 66 10.46 5.03 0.44
N ASP A 67 9.13 4.95 0.37
CA ASP A 67 8.31 4.25 1.34
C ASP A 67 8.46 2.72 1.16
N VAL A 68 9.29 2.12 2.01
CA VAL A 68 9.54 0.66 2.11
C VAL A 68 8.50 -0.08 2.97
N SER A 69 7.38 0.55 3.31
CA SER A 69 6.29 -0.05 4.10
C SER A 69 5.28 -0.78 3.20
N GLY A 70 4.33 -1.52 3.76
CA GLY A 70 3.39 -2.32 2.96
C GLY A 70 4.01 -3.58 2.34
N PHE A 71 3.40 -4.06 1.25
CA PHE A 71 3.85 -5.24 0.50
C PHE A 71 3.98 -4.89 -0.99
N ASP A 72 5.22 -4.82 -1.47
CA ASP A 72 5.56 -4.53 -2.87
C ASP A 72 5.91 -5.83 -3.61
N ASP A 73 5.49 -5.92 -4.87
CA ASP A 73 5.91 -7.00 -5.77
C ASP A 73 7.15 -6.55 -6.55
N CYS A 74 8.32 -7.09 -6.20
CA CYS A 74 9.57 -6.80 -6.89
C CYS A 74 9.70 -7.67 -8.14
N PHE A 75 9.03 -7.28 -9.23
CA PHE A 75 9.13 -7.97 -10.52
C PHE A 75 9.47 -7.01 -11.67
N PRO A 76 10.39 -7.34 -12.60
CA PRO A 76 11.23 -8.54 -12.66
C PRO A 76 12.62 -8.35 -12.03
N TYR A 77 13.12 -9.37 -11.35
CA TYR A 77 14.56 -9.57 -11.21
C TYR A 77 15.08 -10.25 -12.49
N ARG A 78 15.99 -9.61 -13.22
CA ARG A 78 16.82 -10.33 -14.20
C ARG A 78 17.90 -11.06 -13.40
N ILE A 79 17.89 -12.40 -13.43
CA ILE A 79 19.07 -13.23 -13.08
C ILE A 79 20.08 -13.12 -14.23
#